data_AF-A0A956IA75-F1
#
_entry.id   AF-A0A956IA75-F1
#
_cell.length_a   1.000
_cell.length_b   1.000
_cell.length_c   1.000
_cell.angle_alpha   90.00
_cell.angle_beta   90.00
_cell.angle_gamma   90.00
#
_symmetry.space_group_name_H-M   'P 1'
#
loop_
_entity.id
_entity.type
_entity.pdbx_description
1 polymer ?
#
loop_
_entity_poly.entity_id
_entity_poly.type
_entity_poly.pdbx_seq_one_letter_code
_entity_poly.pdbx_strand_id
1 'polypeptide(L)'
;MKRRTPILLVLIATLARADDVILHEYVPNAGDEELDAVLGPGGEPAAIVYDDTILTAPEGGARRNDERAMSAMPGDGSGREEAGRRSPTFRPDRVTSLEGTLGYFEVFTPAVAPFKRVSALDAVVSFDDGTPVLGVSSQRTDRVPVEGALATPPDSRERERFWGSVVLDFRAGAMVPLPSISPESRMLTLRTERLDGTGEEVDLEIHRDGAGSYFAVAPPGVRTEVRVVFLTDAPKDYFRMAELPDEPSDQFADEVFALEDAVRDDALLFARELGLSPGQSYRRTLPILVEHFRSFVESDEPPPSTGNIFLDLARGMKGVCRHRAYPFVIVAQALGIPAHFVQNEAHAWVEVKIPQQGVPGWLRIDLGGAAAGLEAHNAQDRPMHRPTGEDVLPRPEPYVRSYSQLSGNVRGLRRDGPTATPAPTTPDTSAPTPGATVAQTPSEGSSDTTRDPLAALFSPTEPTTPTARPLRLTVEGREFEVLRGRQLELSGRALDPDGAGVAGLRVEVVARGAIERLLGVTVTREGGNWQASVGVPPELPVGDYALVVRTPGSDRFFPATAR
;
A
#
# COMPACT_ATOMS: atom_id res chain seq x y z
N MET A 1 49.46 -60.39 36.11
CA MET A 1 49.01 -61.15 34.92
C MET A 1 47.96 -60.34 34.18
N LYS A 2 48.32 -59.84 33.00
CA LYS A 2 47.46 -59.10 32.06
C LYS A 2 46.85 -60.11 31.08
N ARG A 3 45.55 -60.08 30.88
CA ARG A 3 44.90 -60.43 29.60
C ARG A 3 43.71 -59.51 29.40
N ARG A 4 43.86 -58.56 28.47
CA ARG A 4 42.78 -57.79 27.86
C ARG A 4 42.31 -58.59 26.64
N THR A 5 41.02 -58.90 26.58
CA THR A 5 40.37 -59.49 25.41
C THR A 5 39.85 -58.34 24.52
N PRO A 6 40.08 -58.34 23.21
CA PRO A 6 39.56 -57.30 22.33
C PRO A 6 38.10 -57.58 21.97
N ILE A 7 37.22 -56.59 22.14
CA ILE A 7 35.87 -56.60 21.59
C ILE A 7 35.97 -56.03 20.16
N LEU A 8 35.60 -56.85 19.19
CA LEU A 8 35.50 -56.53 17.78
C LEU A 8 34.21 -55.72 17.55
N LEU A 9 34.34 -54.42 17.25
CA LEU A 9 33.23 -53.57 16.82
C LEU A 9 33.03 -53.79 15.31
N VAL A 10 31.93 -54.44 14.94
CA VAL A 10 31.48 -54.52 13.54
C VAL A 10 30.75 -53.21 13.23
N LEU A 11 31.39 -52.35 12.44
CA LEU A 11 30.72 -51.21 11.83
C LEU A 11 29.84 -51.73 10.68
N ILE A 12 28.53 -51.79 10.90
CA ILE A 12 27.56 -51.90 9.80
C ILE A 12 27.37 -50.47 9.29
N ALA A 13 28.04 -50.13 8.19
CA ALA A 13 27.75 -48.91 7.46
C ALA A 13 26.39 -49.08 6.77
N THR A 14 25.33 -48.57 7.39
CA THR A 14 24.10 -48.28 6.67
C THR A 14 24.42 -47.13 5.71
N LEU A 15 24.48 -47.46 4.42
CA LEU A 15 24.40 -46.47 3.35
C LEU A 15 23.04 -45.79 3.49
N ALA A 16 23.00 -44.68 4.25
CA ALA A 16 21.89 -43.76 4.23
C ALA A 16 21.86 -43.15 2.82
N ARG A 17 20.98 -43.67 1.97
CA ARG A 17 20.50 -42.90 0.84
C ARG A 17 19.75 -41.72 1.43
N ALA A 18 20.18 -40.52 1.06
CA ALA A 18 19.42 -39.30 1.32
C ALA A 18 18.13 -39.42 0.52
N ASP A 19 17.10 -39.97 1.16
CA ASP A 19 15.74 -39.86 0.69
C ASP A 19 15.27 -38.42 0.98
N ASP A 20 14.55 -37.88 0.00
CA ASP A 20 14.03 -36.53 -0.20
C ASP A 20 13.88 -35.58 1.01
N VAL A 21 14.09 -34.29 0.75
CA VAL A 21 13.81 -33.18 1.68
C VAL A 21 12.31 -33.17 2.00
N ILE A 22 11.94 -33.69 3.17
CA ILE A 22 10.61 -33.53 3.76
C ILE A 22 10.54 -32.12 4.34
N LEU A 23 9.80 -31.22 3.69
CA LEU A 23 9.68 -29.80 4.07
C LEU A 23 8.75 -29.55 5.26
N HIS A 24 7.95 -30.54 5.69
CA HIS A 24 7.12 -30.45 6.89
C HIS A 24 7.03 -31.81 7.56
N GLU A 25 7.73 -32.00 8.68
CA GLU A 25 7.46 -33.14 9.57
C GLU A 25 6.38 -32.72 10.55
N TYR A 26 5.22 -33.38 10.47
CA TYR A 26 4.20 -33.29 11.51
C TYR A 26 4.78 -33.93 12.77
N VAL A 27 4.90 -33.18 13.86
CA VAL A 27 5.32 -33.70 15.17
C VAL A 27 4.05 -34.01 15.98
N PRO A 28 3.50 -35.24 15.89
CA PRO A 28 2.38 -35.61 16.73
C PRO A 28 2.85 -35.64 18.19
N ASN A 29 2.11 -34.96 19.07
CA ASN A 29 2.36 -34.87 20.51
C ASN A 29 3.60 -34.03 20.89
N ALA A 30 3.80 -32.87 20.24
CA ALA A 30 4.75 -31.88 20.74
C ALA A 30 4.45 -31.55 22.21
N GLY A 31 5.45 -31.73 23.08
CA GLY A 31 5.34 -31.40 24.50
C GLY A 31 5.42 -29.89 24.74
N ASP A 32 5.01 -29.44 25.93
CA ASP A 32 5.06 -28.01 26.31
C ASP A 32 6.47 -27.40 26.12
N GLU A 33 7.54 -28.17 26.40
CA GLU A 33 8.94 -27.73 26.19
C GLU A 33 9.32 -27.52 24.71
N GLU A 34 8.72 -28.28 23.78
CA GLU A 34 8.97 -28.12 22.34
C GLU A 34 8.14 -26.97 21.74
N LEU A 35 6.97 -26.70 22.31
CA LEU A 35 6.15 -25.53 21.98
C LEU A 35 6.80 -24.23 22.51
N ASP A 36 7.38 -24.27 23.70
CA ASP A 36 8.19 -23.19 24.28
C ASP A 36 9.46 -22.91 23.48
N ALA A 37 9.97 -23.88 22.70
CA ALA A 37 11.09 -23.66 21.78
C ALA A 37 10.69 -22.91 20.49
N VAL A 38 9.39 -22.90 20.16
CA VAL A 38 8.81 -22.22 18.99
C VAL A 38 8.20 -20.85 19.37
N LEU A 39 7.81 -20.68 20.63
CA LEU A 39 7.35 -19.43 21.21
C LEU A 39 8.51 -18.69 21.90
N GLY A 40 8.69 -17.41 21.58
CA GLY A 40 9.64 -16.53 22.26
C GLY A 40 9.23 -16.21 23.72
N PRO A 41 10.10 -15.52 24.47
CA PRO A 41 9.95 -15.29 25.91
C PRO A 41 8.64 -14.62 26.39
N GLY A 42 7.84 -14.07 25.47
CA GLY A 42 6.54 -13.43 25.72
C GLY A 42 5.32 -14.17 25.14
N GLY A 43 5.46 -15.44 24.75
CA GLY A 43 4.36 -16.22 24.15
C GLY A 43 4.05 -15.85 22.69
N GLU A 44 4.92 -15.07 22.05
CA GLU A 44 4.88 -14.75 20.63
C GLU A 44 5.60 -15.82 19.81
N PRO A 45 5.14 -16.18 18.61
CA PRO A 45 5.88 -17.14 17.80
C PRO A 45 7.19 -16.51 17.34
N ALA A 46 8.27 -17.30 17.25
CA ALA A 46 9.55 -16.79 16.74
C ALA A 46 9.43 -16.26 15.29
N ALA A 47 8.49 -16.82 14.51
CA ALA A 47 8.17 -16.38 13.17
C ALA A 47 6.72 -16.71 12.78
N ILE A 48 6.22 -16.06 11.73
CA ILE A 48 5.00 -16.44 11.01
C ILE A 48 5.36 -16.87 9.59
N VAL A 49 4.48 -17.65 8.96
CA VAL A 49 4.62 -18.02 7.55
C VAL A 49 3.69 -17.15 6.72
N TYR A 50 4.23 -16.57 5.64
CA TYR A 50 3.49 -15.78 4.67
C TYR A 50 4.02 -16.09 3.26
N ASP A 51 3.17 -16.56 2.34
CA ASP A 51 3.55 -16.97 0.97
C ASP A 51 4.83 -17.81 0.94
N ASP A 52 4.86 -18.91 1.71
CA ASP A 52 6.00 -19.82 1.91
C ASP A 52 7.30 -19.16 2.44
N THR A 53 7.22 -17.90 2.85
CA THR A 53 8.33 -17.15 3.45
C THR A 53 8.17 -17.11 4.97
N ILE A 54 9.26 -17.41 5.68
CA ILE A 54 9.32 -17.29 7.13
C ILE A 54 9.63 -15.85 7.51
N LEU A 55 8.74 -15.21 8.26
CA LEU A 55 8.86 -13.83 8.73
C LEU A 55 9.05 -13.82 10.24
N THR A 56 10.26 -13.50 10.67
CA THR A 56 10.61 -13.40 12.09
C THR A 56 9.96 -12.19 12.75
N ALA A 57 9.74 -12.25 14.06
CA ALA A 57 9.30 -11.10 14.83
C ALA A 57 10.28 -9.91 14.64
N PRO A 58 9.78 -8.67 14.48
CA PRO A 58 10.63 -7.49 14.42
C PRO A 58 11.44 -7.33 15.70
N GLU A 59 12.69 -6.88 15.54
CA GLU A 59 13.53 -6.51 16.67
C GLU A 59 12.96 -5.26 17.37
N GLY A 60 13.18 -5.20 18.69
CA GLY A 60 12.92 -4.00 19.50
C GLY A 60 13.98 -2.91 19.29
N GLY A 61 14.13 -2.05 20.29
CA GLY A 61 15.19 -1.06 20.34
C GLY A 61 14.79 0.35 19.87
N ALA A 62 15.83 1.18 19.70
CA ALA A 62 15.65 2.61 19.45
C ALA A 62 14.93 2.90 18.14
N ARG A 63 14.19 4.02 18.11
CA ARG A 63 13.53 4.53 16.90
C ARG A 63 14.55 4.75 15.79
N ARG A 64 14.23 4.26 14.59
CA ARG A 64 15.05 4.46 13.38
C ARG A 64 14.70 5.76 12.66
N ASN A 65 15.60 6.25 11.80
CA ASN A 65 15.41 7.53 11.09
C ASN A 65 14.29 7.50 10.04
N ASP A 66 13.98 6.31 9.52
CA ASP A 66 12.92 6.01 8.57
C ASP A 66 11.62 5.57 9.26
N GLU A 67 11.51 5.80 10.57
CA GLU A 67 10.30 5.59 11.35
C GLU A 67 9.66 6.92 11.77
N ARG A 68 8.35 6.89 11.94
CA ARG A 68 7.59 7.97 12.54
C ARG A 68 6.85 7.47 13.77
N ALA A 69 7.00 8.20 14.89
CA ALA A 69 6.26 7.88 16.10
C ALA A 69 4.81 8.32 15.98
N MET A 70 3.88 7.47 16.44
CA MET A 70 2.49 7.84 16.66
C MET A 70 2.39 8.73 17.90
N SER A 71 1.60 9.79 17.83
CA SER A 71 1.47 10.78 18.91
C SER A 71 0.03 10.89 19.37
N ALA A 72 -0.15 11.19 20.65
CA ALA A 72 -1.45 11.51 21.24
C ALA A 72 -2.04 12.84 20.71
N MET A 73 -1.27 13.65 19.99
CA MET A 73 -1.76 14.90 19.42
C MET A 73 -2.70 14.62 18.23
N PRO A 74 -3.92 15.17 18.23
CA PRO A 74 -4.83 15.00 17.11
C PRO A 74 -4.32 15.73 15.87
N GLY A 75 -4.66 15.20 14.70
CA GLY A 75 -4.61 15.93 13.43
C GLY A 75 -5.69 17.00 13.36
N ASP A 76 -5.57 17.92 12.40
CA ASP A 76 -6.51 19.03 12.22
C ASP A 76 -7.81 18.64 11.49
N GLY A 77 -7.86 17.43 10.94
CA GLY A 77 -9.02 16.93 10.21
C GLY A 77 -9.28 17.64 8.88
N SER A 78 -8.25 18.25 8.29
CA SER A 78 -8.34 18.93 7.01
C SER A 78 -7.31 18.37 6.02
N GLY A 79 -7.75 18.09 4.80
CA GLY A 79 -6.85 17.60 3.75
C GLY A 79 -6.15 16.29 4.12
N ARG A 80 -4.81 16.30 4.06
CA ARG A 80 -3.96 15.13 4.29
C ARG A 80 -3.57 15.01 5.76
N GLU A 81 -3.64 13.79 6.29
CA GLU A 81 -3.18 13.48 7.63
C GLU A 81 -1.66 13.63 7.79
N GLU A 82 -1.23 14.20 8.92
CA GLU A 82 0.19 14.21 9.27
C GLU A 82 0.66 12.82 9.71
N ALA A 83 1.83 12.39 9.23
CA ALA A 83 2.42 11.13 9.63
C ALA A 83 2.63 11.05 11.16
N GLY A 84 2.08 9.99 11.75
CA GLY A 84 2.12 9.76 13.20
C GLY A 84 0.98 10.43 13.98
N ARG A 85 -0.02 11.02 13.32
CA ARG A 85 -1.19 11.60 13.98
C ARG A 85 -2.47 10.97 13.45
N ARG A 86 -3.51 11.02 14.27
CA ARG A 86 -4.88 10.61 13.92
C ARG A 86 -5.77 11.84 13.89
N SER A 87 -6.59 11.98 12.86
CA SER A 87 -7.62 13.01 12.79
C SER A 87 -8.96 12.46 13.27
N PRO A 88 -9.58 13.02 14.32
CA PRO A 88 -10.87 12.55 14.84
C PRO A 88 -12.06 12.99 13.96
N THR A 89 -11.80 13.85 12.98
CA THR A 89 -12.78 14.38 12.03
C THR A 89 -12.14 14.52 10.66
N PHE A 90 -12.95 14.59 9.61
CA PHE A 90 -12.52 14.96 8.26
C PHE A 90 -13.49 15.95 7.64
N ARG A 91 -13.01 17.17 7.37
CA ARG A 91 -13.74 18.20 6.62
C ARG A 91 -13.29 18.17 5.15
N PRO A 92 -14.23 18.05 4.19
CA PRO A 92 -13.87 18.04 2.78
C PRO A 92 -13.29 19.38 2.33
N ASP A 93 -12.35 19.32 1.38
CA ASP A 93 -11.77 20.48 0.71
C ASP A 93 -12.05 20.46 -0.80
N ARG A 94 -11.57 21.50 -1.50
CA ARG A 94 -11.69 21.62 -2.97
C ARG A 94 -10.33 21.52 -3.67
N VAL A 95 -9.31 20.98 -3.01
CA VAL A 95 -7.98 20.78 -3.59
C VAL A 95 -7.96 19.42 -4.28
N THR A 96 -8.57 19.36 -5.46
CA THR A 96 -8.81 18.11 -6.21
C THR A 96 -7.63 17.63 -7.07
N SER A 97 -6.52 18.38 -7.06
CA SER A 97 -5.31 18.09 -7.81
C SER A 97 -4.51 16.94 -7.20
N LEU A 98 -3.69 16.26 -8.01
CA LEU A 98 -2.71 15.32 -7.50
C LEU A 98 -1.78 16.00 -6.49
N GLU A 99 -1.55 15.32 -5.39
CA GLU A 99 -0.44 15.68 -4.50
C GLU A 99 0.87 15.14 -5.09
N GLY A 100 2.00 15.78 -4.72
CA GLY A 100 3.34 15.36 -5.14
C GLY A 100 3.73 13.97 -4.61
N THR A 101 5.02 13.75 -4.37
CA THR A 101 5.45 12.50 -3.72
C THR A 101 5.01 12.47 -2.26
N LEU A 102 4.26 11.45 -1.87
CA LEU A 102 3.81 11.22 -0.50
C LEU A 102 4.77 10.27 0.22
N GLY A 103 5.11 10.60 1.47
CA GLY A 103 5.84 9.70 2.36
C GLY A 103 4.88 8.77 3.09
N TYR A 104 5.22 7.49 3.18
CA TYR A 104 4.46 6.48 3.91
C TYR A 104 5.38 5.69 4.84
N PHE A 105 5.06 5.61 6.13
CA PHE A 105 5.90 4.93 7.11
C PHE A 105 5.34 3.55 7.42
N GLU A 106 5.92 2.49 6.87
CA GLU A 106 5.42 1.14 7.06
C GLU A 106 5.71 0.61 8.48
N VAL A 107 4.70 0.03 9.10
CA VAL A 107 4.76 -0.52 10.47
C VAL A 107 4.43 -2.01 10.50
N PHE A 108 3.94 -2.57 9.40
CA PHE A 108 3.58 -3.98 9.29
C PHE A 108 4.55 -4.78 8.44
N THR A 109 4.69 -6.06 8.78
CA THR A 109 5.37 -7.10 8.02
C THR A 109 4.46 -8.33 7.95
N PRO A 110 3.99 -8.75 6.77
CA PRO A 110 4.18 -8.14 5.45
C PRO A 110 3.73 -6.68 5.38
N ALA A 111 4.35 -5.92 4.48
CA ALA A 111 3.98 -4.52 4.24
C ALA A 111 2.57 -4.46 3.62
N VAL A 112 1.74 -3.54 4.10
CA VAL A 112 0.37 -3.32 3.60
C VAL A 112 0.25 -1.99 2.86
N ALA A 113 1.36 -1.34 2.55
CA ALA A 113 1.41 -0.03 1.92
C ALA A 113 0.46 0.09 0.71
N PRO A 114 -0.33 1.17 0.60
CA PRO A 114 -0.44 2.31 1.52
C PRO A 114 -1.63 2.20 2.52
N PHE A 115 -1.97 1.00 3.01
CA PHE A 115 -3.27 0.71 3.64
C PHE A 115 -3.27 0.48 5.16
N LYS A 116 -2.24 0.88 5.91
CA LYS A 116 -2.33 0.83 7.39
C LYS A 116 -3.47 1.74 7.87
N ARG A 117 -4.41 1.23 8.67
CA ARG A 117 -5.46 2.08 9.30
C ARG A 117 -4.83 2.93 10.37
N VAL A 118 -5.04 4.25 10.30
CA VAL A 118 -4.67 5.20 11.36
C VAL A 118 -5.92 5.90 11.89
N SER A 119 -6.64 6.56 10.99
CA SER A 119 -7.91 7.22 11.29
C SER A 119 -9.05 6.51 10.60
N ALA A 120 -10.13 6.25 11.33
CA ALA A 120 -11.39 5.75 10.79
C ALA A 120 -12.56 6.54 11.37
N LEU A 121 -13.50 6.90 10.50
CA LEU A 121 -14.63 7.78 10.78
C LEU A 121 -15.89 7.11 10.25
N ASP A 122 -16.88 6.91 11.13
CA ASP A 122 -18.11 6.14 10.89
C ASP A 122 -19.39 6.99 11.07
N ALA A 123 -19.26 8.29 11.36
CA ALA A 123 -20.37 9.20 11.51
C ALA A 123 -20.27 10.38 10.54
N VAL A 124 -21.43 10.93 10.15
CA VAL A 124 -21.54 12.19 9.42
C VAL A 124 -22.30 13.18 10.30
N VAL A 125 -21.68 14.33 10.55
CA VAL A 125 -22.25 15.43 11.35
C VAL A 125 -22.19 16.72 10.54
N SER A 126 -23.16 17.61 10.65
CA SER A 126 -23.07 18.92 9.98
C SER A 126 -22.37 19.95 10.84
N PHE A 127 -21.60 20.84 10.20
CA PHE A 127 -21.14 22.09 10.81
C PHE A 127 -22.22 23.17 10.71
N ASP A 128 -22.01 24.31 11.40
CA ASP A 128 -22.94 25.45 11.41
C ASP A 128 -23.30 25.99 10.01
N ASP A 129 -22.45 25.75 9.01
CA ASP A 129 -22.65 26.14 7.61
C ASP A 129 -23.40 25.08 6.77
N GLY A 130 -23.87 24.00 7.39
CA GLY A 130 -24.56 22.89 6.74
C GLY A 130 -23.62 21.93 5.99
N THR A 131 -22.30 22.10 6.09
CA THR A 131 -21.33 21.19 5.47
C THR A 131 -21.30 19.87 6.24
N PRO A 132 -21.52 18.71 5.59
CA PRO A 132 -21.31 17.43 6.23
C PRO A 132 -19.80 17.23 6.50
N VAL A 133 -19.49 16.76 7.70
CA VAL A 133 -18.14 16.46 8.18
C VAL A 133 -18.15 15.05 8.72
N LEU A 134 -17.11 14.29 8.40
CA LEU A 134 -16.99 12.93 8.91
C LEU A 134 -16.38 12.97 10.31
N GLY A 135 -16.84 12.08 11.18
CA GLY A 135 -16.40 11.97 12.57
C GLY A 135 -16.52 10.54 13.09
N VAL A 136 -16.29 10.38 14.39
CA VAL A 136 -16.47 9.10 15.10
C VAL A 136 -17.79 9.15 15.86
N SER A 137 -18.66 8.16 15.64
CA SER A 137 -19.98 8.02 16.26
C SER A 137 -19.90 7.96 17.79
N SER A 138 -18.85 7.33 18.31
CA SER A 138 -18.56 7.20 19.74
C SER A 138 -17.06 7.34 20.01
N GLN A 139 -16.71 8.40 20.74
CA GLN A 139 -15.35 8.59 21.26
C GLN A 139 -15.04 7.71 22.48
N ARG A 140 -16.04 6.99 23.00
CA ARG A 140 -15.81 6.02 24.06
C ARG A 140 -15.02 4.85 23.48
N THR A 141 -13.92 4.53 24.15
CA THR A 141 -13.12 3.35 23.84
C THR A 141 -13.42 2.22 24.80
N ASP A 142 -13.45 1.00 24.32
CA ASP A 142 -13.49 -0.20 25.14
C ASP A 142 -12.14 -0.95 25.08
N ARG A 143 -11.77 -1.60 26.19
CA ARG A 143 -10.51 -2.36 26.29
C ARG A 143 -10.59 -3.61 25.41
N VAL A 144 -9.52 -3.88 24.67
CA VAL A 144 -9.33 -5.07 23.84
C VAL A 144 -8.33 -6.00 24.53
N PRO A 145 -8.62 -7.31 24.66
CA PRO A 145 -7.68 -8.26 25.22
C PRO A 145 -6.49 -8.52 24.29
N VAL A 146 -5.34 -8.86 24.87
CA VAL A 146 -4.26 -9.55 24.16
C VAL A 146 -4.55 -11.04 24.27
N GLU A 147 -4.93 -11.68 23.15
CA GLU A 147 -5.58 -13.00 23.15
C GLU A 147 -4.60 -14.18 23.25
N GLY A 148 -3.33 -13.98 22.88
CA GLY A 148 -2.31 -15.02 22.74
C GLY A 148 -2.14 -15.49 21.30
N ALA A 149 -0.91 -15.87 20.92
CA ALA A 149 -0.56 -16.25 19.55
C ALA A 149 -1.32 -17.48 18.99
N LEU A 150 -1.78 -18.36 19.88
CA LEU A 150 -2.51 -19.58 19.55
C LEU A 150 -4.02 -19.44 19.80
N ALA A 151 -4.51 -18.23 20.07
CA ALA A 151 -5.92 -17.98 20.31
C ALA A 151 -6.79 -18.41 19.12
N THR A 152 -7.82 -19.19 19.41
CA THR A 152 -8.83 -19.58 18.43
C THR A 152 -9.53 -18.34 17.88
N PRO A 153 -9.64 -18.17 16.55
CA PRO A 153 -10.43 -17.11 15.96
C PRO A 153 -11.88 -17.06 16.47
N PRO A 154 -12.50 -15.87 16.52
CA PRO A 154 -13.87 -15.71 17.01
C PRO A 154 -14.94 -16.28 16.07
N ASP A 155 -14.58 -16.54 14.82
CA ASP A 155 -15.44 -17.09 13.78
C ASP A 155 -14.64 -18.02 12.84
N SER A 156 -15.31 -18.59 11.84
CA SER A 156 -14.72 -19.56 10.92
C SER A 156 -13.94 -18.95 9.75
N ARG A 157 -13.89 -17.62 9.62
CA ARG A 157 -13.20 -16.98 8.49
C ARG A 157 -11.70 -17.19 8.61
N GLU A 158 -11.06 -17.48 7.48
CA GLU A 158 -9.61 -17.55 7.40
C GLU A 158 -9.00 -16.18 7.74
N ARG A 159 -7.90 -16.17 8.49
CA ARG A 159 -7.25 -14.94 8.94
C ARG A 159 -5.77 -14.93 8.56
N GLU A 160 -5.31 -13.78 8.10
CA GLU A 160 -3.91 -13.55 7.74
C GLU A 160 -3.21 -12.80 8.87
N ARG A 161 -1.96 -13.18 9.15
CA ARG A 161 -1.17 -12.66 10.28
C ARG A 161 -0.15 -11.63 9.82
N PHE A 162 0.08 -10.64 10.68
CA PHE A 162 1.02 -9.54 10.46
C PHE A 162 1.78 -9.26 11.74
N TRP A 163 3.09 -9.10 11.62
CA TRP A 163 3.88 -8.44 12.65
C TRP A 163 3.73 -6.94 12.54
N GLY A 164 3.45 -6.27 13.66
CA GLY A 164 3.47 -4.83 13.81
C GLY A 164 4.69 -4.38 14.60
N SER A 165 5.30 -3.27 14.19
CA SER A 165 6.38 -2.61 14.89
C SER A 165 6.24 -1.09 14.74
N VAL A 166 5.85 -0.41 15.82
CA VAL A 166 5.61 1.04 15.86
C VAL A 166 6.18 1.71 17.10
N VAL A 167 6.63 2.97 16.99
CA VAL A 167 6.96 3.80 18.15
C VAL A 167 5.75 4.62 18.55
N LEU A 168 5.39 4.60 19.83
CA LEU A 168 4.32 5.40 20.41
C LEU A 168 4.91 6.48 21.31
N ASP A 169 4.53 7.74 21.11
CA ASP A 169 4.99 8.89 21.86
C ASP A 169 3.94 9.36 22.88
N PHE A 170 4.16 8.97 24.15
CA PHE A 170 3.29 9.29 25.27
C PHE A 170 3.61 10.64 25.95
N ARG A 171 4.51 11.46 25.39
CA ARG A 171 4.86 12.76 26.00
C ARG A 171 3.66 13.70 26.05
N ALA A 172 2.87 13.73 24.96
CA ALA A 172 1.73 14.62 24.81
C ALA A 172 0.43 14.11 25.46
N GLY A 173 0.32 12.80 25.74
CA GLY A 173 -0.90 12.21 26.29
C GLY A 173 -0.72 10.72 26.59
N ALA A 174 -1.58 10.19 27.47
CA ALA A 174 -1.51 8.79 27.90
C ALA A 174 -2.14 7.81 26.90
N MET A 175 -2.97 8.29 25.97
CA MET A 175 -3.61 7.48 24.94
C MET A 175 -3.06 7.89 23.58
N VAL A 176 -2.46 6.94 22.87
CA VAL A 176 -1.80 7.15 21.58
C VAL A 176 -2.45 6.23 20.54
N PRO A 177 -2.75 6.72 19.31
CA PRO A 177 -3.25 5.87 18.24
C PRO A 177 -2.29 4.72 17.93
N LEU A 178 -2.84 3.52 17.77
CA LEU A 178 -2.12 2.32 17.39
C LEU A 178 -2.62 1.89 16.00
N PRO A 179 -1.76 1.89 14.96
CA PRO A 179 -2.18 1.46 13.63
C PRO A 179 -2.72 0.03 13.64
N SER A 180 -3.72 -0.24 12.80
CA SER A 180 -4.30 -1.57 12.60
C SER A 180 -4.40 -1.94 11.13
N ILE A 181 -4.73 -3.20 10.85
CA ILE A 181 -4.94 -3.70 9.48
C ILE A 181 -6.41 -3.57 9.08
N SER A 182 -7.31 -3.96 9.99
CA SER A 182 -8.77 -3.97 9.78
C SER A 182 -9.50 -3.51 11.06
N PRO A 183 -10.81 -3.20 10.99
CA PRO A 183 -11.64 -2.98 12.18
C PRO A 183 -11.76 -4.23 13.08
N GLU A 184 -11.56 -5.40 12.48
CA GLU A 184 -11.72 -6.72 13.10
C GLU A 184 -10.39 -7.32 13.55
N SER A 185 -9.31 -6.52 13.55
CA SER A 185 -7.98 -7.00 13.91
C SER A 185 -7.90 -7.45 15.36
N ARG A 186 -7.28 -8.60 15.61
CA ARG A 186 -7.07 -9.09 16.98
C ARG A 186 -5.67 -8.74 17.44
N MET A 187 -5.53 -8.36 18.71
CA MET A 187 -4.22 -8.23 19.33
C MET A 187 -3.82 -9.60 19.88
N LEU A 188 -2.89 -10.29 19.21
CA LEU A 188 -2.51 -11.65 19.59
C LEU A 188 -1.37 -11.62 20.61
N THR A 189 -0.34 -10.81 20.37
CA THR A 189 0.76 -10.60 21.32
C THR A 189 1.14 -9.14 21.41
N LEU A 190 1.80 -8.74 22.49
CA LEU A 190 2.24 -7.38 22.72
C LEU A 190 3.54 -7.39 23.53
N ARG A 191 4.60 -6.82 22.96
CA ARG A 191 5.87 -6.54 23.64
C ARG A 191 6.16 -5.05 23.57
N THR A 192 6.63 -4.49 24.66
CA THR A 192 6.87 -3.05 24.79
C THR A 192 8.26 -2.78 25.35
N GLU A 193 8.88 -1.69 24.93
CA GLU A 193 10.20 -1.28 25.42
C GLU A 193 10.28 0.24 25.52
N ARG A 194 10.66 0.75 26.68
CA ARG A 194 10.88 2.19 26.89
C ARG A 194 12.13 2.68 26.16
N LEU A 195 11.98 3.80 25.45
CA LEU A 195 13.06 4.43 24.70
C LEU A 195 13.69 5.62 25.45
N ASP A 196 13.73 5.56 26.79
CA ASP A 196 14.42 6.53 27.65
C ASP A 196 15.79 6.05 28.15
N GLY A 197 16.29 4.95 27.57
CA GLY A 197 17.58 4.33 27.92
C GLY A 197 17.49 3.28 29.02
N THR A 198 16.31 3.05 29.63
CA THR A 198 16.10 1.97 30.59
C THR A 198 15.85 0.62 29.91
N GLY A 199 15.16 0.61 28.77
CA GLY A 199 14.74 -0.62 28.09
C GLY A 199 13.68 -1.43 28.87
N GLU A 200 13.08 -0.87 29.91
CA GLU A 200 12.06 -1.56 30.70
C GLU A 200 10.76 -1.74 29.90
N GLU A 201 10.02 -2.81 30.20
CA GLU A 201 8.70 -3.04 29.63
C GLU A 201 7.65 -2.09 30.23
N VAL A 202 6.63 -1.78 29.44
CA VAL A 202 5.47 -0.97 29.84
C VAL A 202 4.19 -1.77 29.66
N ASP A 203 3.41 -1.92 30.73
CA ASP A 203 2.10 -2.55 30.68
C ASP A 203 1.06 -1.62 30.01
N LEU A 204 1.04 -1.63 28.68
CA LEU A 204 0.10 -0.85 27.88
C LEU A 204 -1.25 -1.58 27.78
N GLU A 205 -2.35 -0.87 28.03
CA GLU A 205 -3.68 -1.38 27.70
C GLU A 205 -4.02 -1.06 26.24
N ILE A 206 -4.66 -1.99 25.54
CA ILE A 206 -5.14 -1.78 24.18
C ILE A 206 -6.63 -1.45 24.22
N HIS A 207 -7.01 -0.42 23.49
CA HIS A 207 -8.35 0.15 23.46
C HIS A 207 -8.84 0.27 22.01
N ARG A 208 -10.16 0.22 21.79
CA ARG A 208 -10.79 0.41 20.48
C ARG A 208 -12.03 1.30 20.59
N ASP A 209 -12.19 2.24 19.66
CA ASP A 209 -13.37 3.13 19.58
C ASP A 209 -14.49 2.58 18.69
N GLY A 210 -15.59 3.35 18.55
CA GLY A 210 -16.77 2.96 17.77
C GLY A 210 -16.49 2.70 16.28
N ALA A 211 -15.53 3.43 15.69
CA ALA A 211 -15.09 3.24 14.30
C ALA A 211 -14.02 2.14 14.14
N GLY A 212 -13.75 1.37 15.20
CA GLY A 212 -12.75 0.31 15.19
C GLY A 212 -11.30 0.82 15.11
N SER A 213 -11.02 2.07 15.50
CA SER A 213 -9.64 2.59 15.62
C SER A 213 -9.00 2.09 16.91
N TYR A 214 -7.73 1.69 16.86
CA TYR A 214 -7.01 1.14 18.03
C TYR A 214 -6.17 2.22 18.72
N PHE A 215 -6.03 2.09 20.02
CA PHE A 215 -5.21 2.97 20.86
C PHE A 215 -4.42 2.13 21.86
N ALA A 216 -3.21 2.57 22.17
CA ALA A 216 -2.50 2.11 23.35
C ALA A 216 -2.65 3.15 24.46
N VAL A 217 -2.94 2.69 25.67
CA VAL A 217 -3.10 3.51 26.86
C VAL A 217 -1.99 3.16 27.84
N ALA A 218 -1.15 4.13 28.14
CA ALA A 218 -0.05 3.95 29.07
C ALA A 218 -0.48 4.17 30.53
N PRO A 219 0.14 3.44 31.48
CA PRO A 219 -0.11 3.64 32.89
C PRO A 219 0.35 5.05 33.33
N PRO A 220 -0.19 5.55 34.46
CA PRO A 220 0.21 6.85 34.99
C PRO A 220 1.74 6.98 35.15
N GLY A 221 2.30 8.10 34.67
CA GLY A 221 3.73 8.41 34.81
C GLY A 221 4.58 8.07 33.58
N VAL A 222 4.08 7.31 32.62
CA VAL A 222 4.78 7.08 31.34
C VAL A 222 4.71 8.34 30.48
N ARG A 223 5.85 8.99 30.25
CA ARG A 223 6.01 10.22 29.47
C ARG A 223 7.22 10.14 28.54
N THR A 224 7.33 9.04 27.81
CA THR A 224 8.44 8.76 26.91
C THR A 224 7.93 8.12 25.61
N GLU A 225 8.84 7.91 24.67
CA GLU A 225 8.60 7.05 23.52
C GLU A 225 8.70 5.58 23.95
N VAL A 226 7.80 4.75 23.45
CA VAL A 226 7.75 3.30 23.70
C VAL A 226 7.72 2.59 22.36
N ARG A 227 8.66 1.68 22.14
CA ARG A 227 8.61 0.72 21.03
C ARG A 227 7.55 -0.32 21.36
N VAL A 228 6.65 -0.56 20.43
CA VAL A 228 5.65 -1.62 20.52
C VAL A 228 5.85 -2.59 19.36
N VAL A 229 6.07 -3.86 19.69
CA VAL A 229 6.12 -4.98 18.74
C VAL A 229 4.96 -5.90 19.06
N PHE A 230 4.17 -6.28 18.07
CA PHE A 230 2.94 -7.03 18.29
C PHE A 230 2.63 -7.96 17.14
N LEU A 231 1.97 -9.08 17.44
CA LEU A 231 1.34 -9.93 16.43
C LEU A 231 -0.15 -9.56 16.32
N THR A 232 -0.62 -9.29 15.11
CA THR A 232 -2.03 -9.05 14.81
C THR A 232 -2.49 -9.94 13.67
N ASP A 233 -3.80 -10.05 13.49
CA ASP A 233 -4.38 -10.64 12.30
C ASP A 233 -5.49 -9.77 11.69
N ALA A 234 -5.98 -10.19 10.53
CA ALA A 234 -7.18 -9.67 9.89
C ALA A 234 -7.90 -10.81 9.14
N PRO A 235 -9.24 -10.75 8.99
CA PRO A 235 -9.94 -11.65 8.09
C PRO A 235 -9.37 -11.55 6.67
N LYS A 236 -9.21 -12.67 5.97
CA LYS A 236 -8.70 -12.68 4.59
C LYS A 236 -9.65 -11.98 3.61
N ASP A 237 -10.95 -12.18 3.83
CA ASP A 237 -12.03 -11.58 3.06
C ASP A 237 -12.22 -10.08 3.31
N TYR A 238 -11.54 -9.49 4.30
CA TYR A 238 -11.42 -8.04 4.44
C TYR A 238 -10.68 -7.41 3.26
N PHE A 239 -9.69 -8.11 2.69
CA PHE A 239 -8.90 -7.56 1.60
C PHE A 239 -9.54 -7.75 0.23
N ARG A 240 -10.12 -8.93 -0.02
CA ARG A 240 -10.81 -9.30 -1.26
C ARG A 240 -11.85 -10.38 -0.97
N MET A 241 -13.00 -10.26 -1.62
CA MET A 241 -14.03 -11.29 -1.59
C MET A 241 -14.09 -12.02 -2.94
N ALA A 242 -14.40 -13.31 -2.91
CA ALA A 242 -14.59 -14.11 -4.12
C ALA A 242 -15.87 -13.73 -4.88
N GLU A 243 -16.93 -13.37 -4.16
CA GLU A 243 -18.22 -12.98 -4.73
C GLU A 243 -18.95 -12.02 -3.77
N LEU A 244 -19.74 -11.10 -4.31
CA LEU A 244 -20.59 -10.23 -3.51
C LEU A 244 -21.91 -10.94 -3.09
N PRO A 245 -22.34 -10.77 -1.84
CA PRO A 245 -23.61 -11.28 -1.34
C PRO A 245 -24.81 -10.73 -2.11
N ASP A 246 -25.87 -11.53 -2.26
CA ASP A 246 -27.15 -11.07 -2.84
C ASP A 246 -28.16 -10.63 -1.77
N GLU A 247 -27.72 -10.54 -0.53
CA GLU A 247 -28.46 -10.06 0.61
C GLU A 247 -28.68 -8.53 0.53
N PRO A 248 -29.75 -8.00 1.17
CA PRO A 248 -30.00 -6.57 1.24
C PRO A 248 -28.79 -5.79 1.78
N SER A 249 -28.44 -4.71 1.11
CA SER A 249 -27.32 -3.84 1.49
C SER A 249 -27.58 -3.06 2.79
N ASP A 250 -28.85 -2.86 3.14
CA ASP A 250 -29.30 -2.16 4.35
C ASP A 250 -29.59 -3.10 5.54
N GLN A 251 -29.15 -4.37 5.47
CA GLN A 251 -29.42 -5.33 6.55
C GLN A 251 -28.79 -4.95 7.90
N PHE A 252 -27.79 -4.06 7.90
CA PHE A 252 -27.11 -3.53 9.08
C PHE A 252 -27.42 -2.04 9.30
N ALA A 253 -28.55 -1.54 8.77
CA ALA A 253 -28.90 -0.13 8.86
C ALA A 253 -29.10 0.38 10.30
N ASP A 254 -29.36 -0.51 11.25
CA ASP A 254 -29.44 -0.19 12.68
C ASP A 254 -28.08 0.16 13.31
N GLU A 255 -26.97 -0.17 12.65
CA GLU A 255 -25.62 0.19 13.06
C GLU A 255 -25.14 1.52 12.45
N VAL A 256 -25.89 2.08 11.51
CA VAL A 256 -25.52 3.34 10.86
C VAL A 256 -25.82 4.51 11.79
N PHE A 257 -24.83 5.39 11.98
CA PHE A 257 -25.05 6.65 12.68
C PHE A 257 -26.10 7.49 11.93
N ALA A 258 -27.14 7.91 12.63
CA ALA A 258 -28.25 8.62 12.02
C ALA A 258 -27.78 9.93 11.35
N LEU A 259 -28.01 10.02 10.04
CA LEU A 259 -27.74 11.23 9.27
C LEU A 259 -28.79 12.31 9.57
N GLU A 260 -28.37 13.56 9.55
CA GLU A 260 -29.31 14.69 9.52
C GLU A 260 -30.19 14.63 8.26
N ASP A 261 -31.48 15.00 8.40
CA ASP A 261 -32.49 14.83 7.35
C ASP A 261 -32.06 15.47 6.01
N ALA A 262 -31.48 16.68 6.04
CA ALA A 262 -31.03 17.36 4.83
C ALA A 262 -29.90 16.60 4.10
N VAL A 263 -28.90 16.11 4.84
CA VAL A 263 -27.78 15.32 4.29
C VAL A 263 -28.30 14.00 3.74
N ARG A 264 -29.21 13.36 4.48
CA ARG A 264 -29.85 12.10 4.07
C ARG A 264 -30.66 12.28 2.78
N ASP A 265 -31.44 13.34 2.68
CA ASP A 265 -32.29 13.61 1.51
C ASP A 265 -31.45 13.91 0.26
N ASP A 266 -30.39 14.70 0.39
CA ASP A 266 -29.43 14.97 -0.69
C ASP A 266 -28.71 13.70 -1.14
N ALA A 267 -28.27 12.87 -0.19
CA ALA A 267 -27.59 11.62 -0.49
C ALA A 267 -28.51 10.60 -1.14
N LEU A 268 -29.76 10.48 -0.69
CA LEU A 268 -30.77 9.62 -1.31
C LEU A 268 -31.22 10.14 -2.67
N LEU A 269 -31.24 11.46 -2.88
CA LEU A 269 -31.48 12.05 -4.20
C LEU A 269 -30.37 11.63 -5.18
N PHE A 270 -29.11 11.81 -4.78
CA PHE A 270 -27.98 11.38 -5.58
C PHE A 270 -27.95 9.86 -5.80
N ALA A 271 -28.26 9.05 -4.79
CA ALA A 271 -28.36 7.60 -4.94
C ALA A 271 -29.41 7.20 -5.99
N ARG A 272 -30.56 7.87 -6.01
CA ARG A 272 -31.59 7.64 -7.04
C ARG A 272 -31.12 8.01 -8.45
N GLU A 273 -30.29 9.04 -8.61
CA GLU A 273 -29.66 9.40 -9.89
C GLU A 273 -28.79 8.25 -10.42
N LEU A 274 -28.16 7.48 -9.52
CA LEU A 274 -27.41 6.26 -9.84
C LEU A 274 -28.28 5.01 -10.02
N GLY A 275 -29.61 5.12 -9.85
CA GLY A 275 -30.52 3.98 -9.90
C GLY A 275 -30.50 3.10 -8.65
N LEU A 276 -30.06 3.67 -7.52
CA LEU A 276 -29.95 3.01 -6.22
C LEU A 276 -31.06 3.43 -5.26
N SER A 277 -31.42 2.51 -4.37
CA SER A 277 -32.34 2.74 -3.27
C SER A 277 -32.02 1.80 -2.11
N PRO A 278 -32.40 2.12 -0.85
CA PRO A 278 -32.37 1.16 0.24
C PRO A 278 -33.12 -0.14 -0.11
N GLY A 279 -32.73 -1.25 0.51
CA GLY A 279 -33.28 -2.59 0.28
C GLY A 279 -32.74 -3.33 -0.95
N GLN A 280 -31.93 -2.69 -1.79
CA GLN A 280 -31.27 -3.38 -2.92
C GLN A 280 -30.11 -4.27 -2.44
N SER A 281 -29.79 -5.34 -3.18
CA SER A 281 -28.73 -6.27 -2.77
C SER A 281 -27.33 -5.67 -2.86
N TYR A 282 -26.38 -6.19 -2.08
CA TYR A 282 -24.96 -5.81 -2.17
C TYR A 282 -24.39 -6.04 -3.58
N ARG A 283 -24.73 -7.18 -4.20
CA ARG A 283 -24.36 -7.55 -5.58
C ARG A 283 -24.75 -6.50 -6.62
N ARG A 284 -25.83 -5.74 -6.38
CA ARG A 284 -26.23 -4.61 -7.24
C ARG A 284 -25.63 -3.30 -6.77
N THR A 285 -25.74 -3.01 -5.49
CA THR A 285 -25.50 -1.68 -4.92
C THR A 285 -24.02 -1.32 -4.91
N LEU A 286 -23.14 -2.22 -4.44
CA LEU A 286 -21.72 -1.93 -4.31
C LEU A 286 -21.03 -1.71 -5.67
N PRO A 287 -21.23 -2.55 -6.70
CA PRO A 287 -20.60 -2.31 -8.00
C PRO A 287 -20.94 -0.94 -8.58
N ILE A 288 -22.20 -0.49 -8.47
CA ILE A 288 -22.63 0.82 -8.98
C ILE A 288 -21.97 1.97 -8.21
N LEU A 289 -21.97 1.92 -6.86
CA LEU A 289 -21.30 2.94 -6.05
C LEU A 289 -19.80 2.98 -6.36
N VAL A 290 -19.15 1.81 -6.34
CA VAL A 290 -17.71 1.70 -6.53
C VAL A 290 -17.32 2.15 -7.94
N GLU A 291 -18.05 1.77 -8.98
CA GLU A 291 -17.81 2.24 -10.34
C GLU A 291 -17.88 3.76 -10.45
N HIS A 292 -18.91 4.37 -9.84
CA HIS A 292 -19.07 5.83 -9.85
C HIS A 292 -17.88 6.54 -9.20
N PHE A 293 -17.51 6.14 -7.98
CA PHE A 293 -16.44 6.82 -7.23
C PHE A 293 -15.03 6.46 -7.72
N ARG A 294 -14.84 5.27 -8.32
CA ARG A 294 -13.59 4.92 -9.04
C ARG A 294 -13.44 5.68 -10.35
N SER A 295 -14.52 6.18 -10.94
CA SER A 295 -14.52 6.97 -12.18
C SER A 295 -14.14 8.43 -11.98
N PHE A 296 -13.84 8.87 -10.76
CA PHE A 296 -13.31 10.20 -10.50
C PHE A 296 -11.99 10.41 -11.26
N VAL A 297 -11.72 11.66 -11.64
CA VAL A 297 -10.49 12.09 -12.32
C VAL A 297 -9.81 13.17 -11.49
N GLU A 298 -8.51 13.07 -11.32
CA GLU A 298 -7.73 14.10 -10.64
C GLU A 298 -7.70 15.38 -11.47
N SER A 299 -7.88 16.55 -10.84
CA SER A 299 -8.06 17.80 -11.58
C SER A 299 -7.61 19.02 -10.78
N ASP A 300 -6.87 19.92 -11.42
CA ASP A 300 -6.52 21.24 -10.88
C ASP A 300 -7.73 22.19 -10.82
N GLU A 301 -8.81 21.87 -11.54
CA GLU A 301 -10.04 22.64 -11.56
C GLU A 301 -11.14 21.92 -10.76
N PRO A 302 -11.44 22.32 -9.51
CA PRO A 302 -12.46 21.66 -8.73
C PRO A 302 -13.85 21.80 -9.35
N PRO A 303 -14.82 20.96 -8.95
CA PRO A 303 -16.21 21.11 -9.36
C PRO A 303 -16.73 22.52 -8.99
N PRO A 304 -17.64 23.10 -9.81
CA PRO A 304 -18.31 24.35 -9.48
C PRO A 304 -18.94 24.29 -8.08
N SER A 305 -18.95 25.43 -7.38
CA SER A 305 -19.58 25.50 -6.06
C SER A 305 -21.07 25.78 -6.17
N THR A 306 -21.90 24.87 -5.69
CA THR A 306 -23.35 25.09 -5.55
C THR A 306 -23.78 25.43 -4.12
N GLY A 307 -22.82 25.48 -3.19
CA GLY A 307 -23.07 25.59 -1.75
C GLY A 307 -23.20 24.24 -1.04
N ASN A 308 -23.24 23.12 -1.78
CA ASN A 308 -23.24 21.77 -1.22
C ASN A 308 -22.00 21.01 -1.71
N ILE A 309 -20.93 21.04 -0.91
CA ILE A 309 -19.65 20.40 -1.29
C ILE A 309 -19.78 18.89 -1.47
N PHE A 310 -20.69 18.23 -0.73
CA PHE A 310 -20.95 16.81 -0.92
C PHE A 310 -21.48 16.52 -2.33
N LEU A 311 -22.55 17.21 -2.75
CA LEU A 311 -23.10 17.01 -4.10
C LEU A 311 -22.17 17.50 -5.20
N ASP A 312 -21.44 18.59 -4.96
CA ASP A 312 -20.46 19.12 -5.92
C ASP A 312 -19.36 18.09 -6.22
N LEU A 313 -18.81 17.45 -5.19
CA LEU A 313 -17.81 16.39 -5.36
C LEU A 313 -18.42 15.13 -5.97
N ALA A 314 -19.55 14.66 -5.42
CA ALA A 314 -20.22 13.43 -5.85
C ALA A 314 -20.59 13.45 -7.34
N ARG A 315 -21.18 14.55 -7.83
CA ARG A 315 -21.57 14.71 -9.25
C ARG A 315 -20.42 15.19 -10.13
N GLY A 316 -19.51 15.99 -9.58
CA GLY A 316 -18.40 16.56 -10.34
C GLY A 316 -17.36 15.52 -10.75
N MET A 317 -17.23 14.42 -9.99
CA MET A 317 -16.30 13.32 -10.27
C MET A 317 -14.86 13.80 -10.45
N LYS A 318 -14.46 14.81 -9.67
CA LYS A 318 -13.10 15.37 -9.68
C LYS A 318 -12.49 15.28 -8.30
N GLY A 319 -11.30 14.66 -8.22
CA GLY A 319 -10.53 14.62 -6.98
C GLY A 319 -9.72 13.34 -6.74
N VAL A 320 -8.82 13.46 -5.78
CA VAL A 320 -7.96 12.39 -5.25
C VAL A 320 -8.68 11.51 -4.20
N CYS A 321 -7.97 10.54 -3.63
CA CYS A 321 -8.49 9.50 -2.73
C CYS A 321 -9.52 10.00 -1.69
N ARG A 322 -9.21 11.04 -0.92
CA ARG A 322 -10.13 11.60 0.10
C ARG A 322 -11.43 12.16 -0.48
N HIS A 323 -11.40 12.72 -1.69
CA HIS A 323 -12.59 13.24 -2.38
C HIS A 323 -13.48 12.14 -2.97
N ARG A 324 -12.91 10.94 -3.17
CA ARG A 324 -13.66 9.75 -3.60
C ARG A 324 -14.30 9.08 -2.40
N ALA A 325 -13.54 8.89 -1.31
CA ALA A 325 -13.99 8.25 -0.10
C ALA A 325 -15.05 9.06 0.67
N TYR A 326 -14.89 10.39 0.75
CA TYR A 326 -15.82 11.27 1.48
C TYR A 326 -17.30 11.14 1.03
N PRO A 327 -17.65 11.40 -0.24
CA PRO A 327 -19.04 11.29 -0.69
C PRO A 327 -19.50 9.82 -0.74
N PHE A 328 -18.61 8.85 -0.94
CA PHE A 328 -18.96 7.43 -0.89
C PHE A 328 -19.59 7.07 0.45
N VAL A 329 -18.95 7.44 1.56
CA VAL A 329 -19.42 7.09 2.91
C VAL A 329 -20.78 7.72 3.20
N ILE A 330 -20.99 8.97 2.81
CA ILE A 330 -22.28 9.67 2.99
C ILE A 330 -23.40 8.92 2.23
N VAL A 331 -23.16 8.54 0.98
CA VAL A 331 -24.16 7.82 0.17
C VAL A 331 -24.40 6.41 0.70
N ALA A 332 -23.35 5.69 1.09
CA ALA A 332 -23.46 4.35 1.67
C ALA A 332 -24.30 4.37 2.96
N GLN A 333 -24.03 5.29 3.87
CA GLN A 333 -24.80 5.44 5.11
C GLN A 333 -26.25 5.85 4.83
N ALA A 334 -26.50 6.72 3.87
CA ALA A 334 -27.88 7.08 3.47
C ALA A 334 -28.66 5.89 2.90
N LEU A 335 -27.97 4.95 2.24
CA LEU A 335 -28.52 3.68 1.76
C LEU A 335 -28.69 2.62 2.86
N GLY A 336 -28.25 2.89 4.10
CA GLY A 336 -28.31 1.95 5.22
C GLY A 336 -27.12 1.01 5.33
N ILE A 337 -26.02 1.30 4.62
CA ILE A 337 -24.78 0.50 4.64
C ILE A 337 -23.81 1.12 5.67
N PRO A 338 -23.44 0.42 6.75
CA PRO A 338 -22.37 0.88 7.62
C PRO A 338 -21.06 1.00 6.84
N ALA A 339 -20.48 2.19 6.87
CA ALA A 339 -19.28 2.50 6.11
C ALA A 339 -18.33 3.38 6.93
N HIS A 340 -17.04 3.08 6.84
CA HIS A 340 -15.98 3.91 7.39
C HIS A 340 -15.28 4.68 6.28
N PHE A 341 -14.98 5.94 6.54
CA PHE A 341 -13.91 6.65 5.87
C PHE A 341 -12.62 6.37 6.62
N VAL A 342 -11.61 5.87 5.92
CA VAL A 342 -10.33 5.52 6.53
C VAL A 342 -9.22 6.28 5.83
N GLN A 343 -8.29 6.80 6.62
CA GLN A 343 -7.13 7.50 6.08
C GLN A 343 -5.87 7.26 6.91
N ASN A 344 -4.75 7.53 6.27
CA ASN A 344 -3.44 7.71 6.86
C ASN A 344 -2.71 8.85 6.12
N GLU A 345 -1.41 8.99 6.34
CA GLU A 345 -0.62 10.07 5.76
C GLU A 345 -0.47 10.03 4.24
N ALA A 346 -0.78 8.91 3.59
CA ALA A 346 -0.52 8.69 2.17
C ALA A 346 -1.79 8.36 1.36
N HIS A 347 -2.84 7.82 1.99
CA HIS A 347 -4.02 7.37 1.27
C HIS A 347 -5.30 7.46 2.10
N ALA A 348 -6.44 7.49 1.40
CA ALA A 348 -7.77 7.39 1.98
C ALA A 348 -8.62 6.39 1.18
N TRP A 349 -9.39 5.57 1.88
CA TRP A 349 -10.25 4.52 1.30
C TRP A 349 -11.51 4.35 2.14
N VAL A 350 -12.35 3.39 1.75
CA VAL A 350 -13.58 3.09 2.48
C VAL A 350 -13.60 1.64 2.95
N GLU A 351 -14.26 1.39 4.06
CA GLU A 351 -14.59 0.05 4.53
C GLU A 351 -16.12 -0.05 4.57
N VAL A 352 -16.69 -1.14 4.08
CA VAL A 352 -18.13 -1.38 4.17
C VAL A 352 -18.41 -2.63 4.96
N LYS A 353 -19.39 -2.58 5.86
CA LYS A 353 -19.86 -3.77 6.55
C LYS A 353 -20.68 -4.61 5.58
N ILE A 354 -20.44 -5.91 5.55
CA ILE A 354 -21.02 -6.82 4.55
C ILE A 354 -21.09 -8.25 5.13
N PRO A 355 -22.12 -9.06 4.81
CA PRO A 355 -22.13 -10.45 5.24
C PRO A 355 -21.05 -11.24 4.52
N GLN A 356 -20.25 -11.98 5.28
CA GLN A 356 -19.15 -12.81 4.81
C GLN A 356 -19.31 -14.19 5.43
N GLN A 357 -19.60 -15.21 4.60
CA GLN A 357 -19.83 -16.58 5.07
C GLN A 357 -20.92 -16.69 6.17
N GLY A 358 -21.96 -15.86 6.10
CA GLY A 358 -23.06 -15.87 7.05
C GLY A 358 -22.77 -15.16 8.39
N VAL A 359 -21.60 -14.53 8.55
CA VAL A 359 -21.30 -13.63 9.68
C VAL A 359 -21.09 -12.19 9.18
N PRO A 360 -21.40 -11.16 9.99
CA PRO A 360 -21.05 -9.79 9.62
C PRO A 360 -19.53 -9.61 9.59
N GLY A 361 -19.01 -8.98 8.54
CA GLY A 361 -17.60 -8.63 8.41
C GLY A 361 -17.41 -7.30 7.71
N TRP A 362 -16.16 -6.89 7.51
CA TRP A 362 -15.81 -5.67 6.80
C TRP A 362 -15.09 -5.98 5.49
N LEU A 363 -15.34 -5.19 4.45
CA LEU A 363 -14.59 -5.22 3.19
C LEU A 363 -13.89 -3.87 2.97
N ARG A 364 -12.57 -3.91 2.79
CA ARG A 364 -11.78 -2.76 2.33
C ARG A 364 -12.04 -2.52 0.85
N ILE A 365 -12.44 -1.31 0.50
CA ILE A 365 -12.62 -0.87 -0.88
C ILE A 365 -11.70 0.31 -1.15
N ASP A 366 -10.72 0.06 -2.01
CA ASP A 366 -9.90 1.12 -2.56
C ASP A 366 -10.59 1.78 -3.77
N LEU A 367 -10.77 3.10 -3.69
CA LEU A 367 -11.42 3.91 -4.72
C LEU A 367 -10.42 4.59 -5.66
N GLY A 368 -9.12 4.41 -5.45
CA GLY A 368 -8.06 5.03 -6.23
C GLY A 368 -7.82 6.48 -5.83
N GLY A 369 -7.40 7.33 -6.77
CA GLY A 369 -7.01 8.70 -6.45
C GLY A 369 -5.62 8.79 -5.85
N ALA A 370 -4.71 7.95 -6.37
CA ALA A 370 -3.32 7.85 -5.97
C ALA A 370 -2.57 9.17 -6.11
N ALA A 371 -1.48 9.33 -5.35
CA ALA A 371 -0.57 10.45 -5.49
C ALA A 371 0.26 10.39 -6.77
N ALA A 372 0.96 11.49 -7.11
CA ALA A 372 1.92 11.49 -8.21
C ALA A 372 3.16 10.60 -7.93
N GLY A 373 3.39 10.21 -6.68
CA GLY A 373 4.43 9.24 -6.29
C GLY A 373 4.32 8.84 -4.83
N LEU A 374 4.92 7.71 -4.48
CA LEU A 374 4.96 7.19 -3.11
C LEU A 374 6.39 6.86 -2.71
N GLU A 375 6.84 7.39 -1.58
CA GLU A 375 8.09 7.04 -0.93
C GLU A 375 7.77 6.27 0.36
N ALA A 376 7.95 4.95 0.30
CA ALA A 376 7.81 4.10 1.47
C ALA A 376 9.09 4.11 2.32
N HIS A 377 8.93 4.33 3.61
CA HIS A 377 9.97 4.26 4.61
C HIS A 377 9.79 2.97 5.42
N ASN A 378 10.89 2.36 5.87
CA ASN A 378 10.88 1.15 6.68
C ASN A 378 10.15 -0.04 6.02
N ALA A 379 10.30 -0.20 4.69
CA ALA A 379 9.59 -1.21 3.89
C ALA A 379 10.49 -1.97 2.89
N GLN A 380 11.79 -1.66 2.86
CA GLN A 380 12.74 -2.14 1.86
C GLN A 380 13.08 -3.63 2.03
N ASP A 381 12.97 -4.13 3.27
CA ASP A 381 13.27 -5.50 3.68
C ASP A 381 12.01 -6.36 3.82
N ARG A 382 10.82 -5.76 3.78
CA ARG A 382 9.54 -6.43 4.05
C ARG A 382 8.90 -6.96 2.78
N PRO A 383 8.44 -8.22 2.73
CA PRO A 383 7.62 -8.67 1.61
C PRO A 383 6.32 -7.86 1.56
N MET A 384 5.81 -7.64 0.36
CA MET A 384 4.53 -6.98 0.18
C MET A 384 3.39 -7.98 0.41
N HIS A 385 2.40 -7.59 1.21
CA HIS A 385 1.13 -8.30 1.31
C HIS A 385 0.43 -8.32 -0.04
N ARG A 386 -0.12 -9.46 -0.45
CA ARG A 386 -0.87 -9.59 -1.71
C ARG A 386 -2.18 -10.29 -1.41
N PRO A 387 -3.30 -9.56 -1.42
CA PRO A 387 -4.61 -10.17 -1.25
C PRO A 387 -4.84 -11.27 -2.30
N THR A 388 -5.24 -12.45 -1.86
CA THR A 388 -5.56 -13.55 -2.76
C THR A 388 -6.87 -13.30 -3.51
N GLY A 389 -6.96 -13.77 -4.75
CA GLY A 389 -8.17 -13.62 -5.58
C GLY A 389 -8.26 -12.30 -6.32
N GLU A 390 -9.26 -12.15 -7.18
CA GLU A 390 -9.47 -10.94 -7.98
C GLU A 390 -10.34 -9.94 -7.24
N ASP A 391 -10.08 -8.63 -7.42
CA ASP A 391 -11.04 -7.61 -7.02
C ASP A 391 -12.22 -7.67 -8.00
N VAL A 392 -13.37 -8.12 -7.45
CA VAL A 392 -14.66 -8.32 -8.12
C VAL A 392 -15.41 -7.02 -8.40
N LEU A 393 -14.95 -5.89 -7.87
CA LEU A 393 -15.59 -4.59 -8.08
C LEU A 393 -15.12 -3.94 -9.39
N PRO A 394 -15.96 -3.12 -10.05
CA PRO A 394 -15.62 -2.49 -11.31
C PRO A 394 -14.34 -1.66 -11.25
N ARG A 395 -13.53 -1.71 -12.31
CA ARG A 395 -12.26 -0.97 -12.43
C ARG A 395 -12.31 -0.08 -13.67
N PRO A 396 -13.03 1.06 -13.62
CA PRO A 396 -13.13 1.97 -14.75
C PRO A 396 -11.76 2.55 -15.11
N GLU A 397 -11.62 3.01 -16.35
CA GLU A 397 -10.35 3.52 -16.91
C GLU A 397 -9.65 4.58 -16.01
N PRO A 398 -10.34 5.57 -15.40
CA PRO A 398 -9.69 6.53 -14.51
C PRO A 398 -8.99 5.88 -13.30
N TYR A 399 -9.58 4.84 -12.73
CA TYR A 399 -9.01 4.09 -11.61
C TYR A 399 -7.72 3.37 -12.01
N VAL A 400 -7.76 2.63 -13.13
CA VAL A 400 -6.60 1.91 -13.67
C VAL A 400 -5.47 2.88 -14.01
N ARG A 401 -5.80 4.03 -14.60
CA ARG A 401 -4.84 5.08 -14.92
C ARG A 401 -4.16 5.68 -13.70
N SER A 402 -4.91 5.96 -12.63
CA SER A 402 -4.35 6.55 -11.40
C SER A 402 -3.23 5.68 -10.81
N TYR A 403 -3.39 4.35 -10.85
CA TYR A 403 -2.35 3.42 -10.41
C TYR A 403 -1.21 3.21 -11.39
N SER A 404 -1.48 3.33 -12.69
CA SER A 404 -0.43 3.30 -13.72
C SER A 404 0.52 4.51 -13.62
N GLN A 405 0.00 5.65 -13.15
CA GLN A 405 0.82 6.84 -12.86
C GLN A 405 1.63 6.66 -11.58
N LEU A 406 1.02 6.11 -10.53
CA LEU A 406 1.69 5.85 -9.25
C LEU A 406 2.83 4.83 -9.40
N SER A 407 2.60 3.70 -10.06
CA SER A 407 3.59 2.62 -10.26
C SER A 407 4.89 3.11 -10.89
N GLY A 408 4.81 4.08 -11.81
CA GLY A 408 5.97 4.72 -12.41
C GLY A 408 6.84 5.55 -11.45
N ASN A 409 6.37 5.84 -10.24
CA ASN A 409 7.02 6.76 -9.29
C ASN A 409 6.92 6.29 -7.82
N VAL A 410 7.06 4.98 -7.59
CA VAL A 410 7.13 4.37 -6.25
C VAL A 410 8.59 4.06 -5.87
N ARG A 411 8.97 4.37 -4.63
CA ARG A 411 10.30 4.13 -4.06
C ARG A 411 10.21 3.56 -2.65
N GLY A 412 11.28 2.90 -2.21
CA GLY A 412 11.45 2.45 -0.83
C GLY A 412 10.71 1.16 -0.44
N LEU A 413 9.95 0.57 -1.36
CA LEU A 413 9.41 -0.77 -1.20
C LEU A 413 10.41 -1.84 -1.63
N ARG A 414 10.36 -3.00 -0.99
CA ARG A 414 11.06 -4.20 -1.42
C ARG A 414 10.65 -4.57 -2.85
N ARG A 415 11.62 -4.75 -3.74
CA ARG A 415 11.38 -5.31 -5.07
C ARG A 415 11.50 -6.83 -4.95
N ASP A 416 10.38 -7.53 -5.10
CA ASP A 416 10.41 -8.98 -5.19
C ASP A 416 10.89 -9.36 -6.60
N GLY A 417 12.12 -9.88 -6.70
CA GLY A 417 12.56 -10.61 -7.90
C GLY A 417 11.91 -11.99 -7.96
N PRO A 418 11.90 -12.68 -9.13
CA PRO A 418 11.47 -14.07 -9.17
C PRO A 418 12.30 -14.88 -8.17
N THR A 419 11.62 -15.66 -7.32
CA THR A 419 12.21 -16.49 -6.28
C THR A 419 13.29 -17.39 -6.89
N ALA A 420 14.55 -16.98 -6.75
CA ALA A 420 15.67 -17.82 -7.15
C ALA A 420 15.76 -18.96 -6.11
N THR A 421 15.36 -20.15 -6.51
CA THR A 421 15.66 -21.39 -5.80
C THR A 421 17.14 -21.40 -5.43
N PRO A 422 17.52 -21.57 -4.15
CA PRO A 422 18.92 -21.63 -3.79
C PRO A 422 19.51 -22.90 -4.43
N ALA A 423 20.35 -22.71 -5.44
CA ALA A 423 21.17 -23.80 -5.99
C ALA A 423 22.12 -24.29 -4.89
N PRO A 424 22.27 -25.62 -4.69
CA PRO A 424 23.12 -26.15 -3.65
C PRO A 424 24.59 -25.79 -3.94
N THR A 425 25.22 -25.10 -2.99
CA THR A 425 26.65 -24.81 -3.00
C THR A 425 27.47 -26.11 -2.89
N THR A 426 28.08 -26.54 -3.99
CA THR A 426 29.24 -27.44 -3.95
C THR A 426 30.52 -26.63 -3.71
N PRO A 427 31.44 -27.08 -2.84
CA PRO A 427 32.67 -26.36 -2.54
C PRO A 427 33.71 -26.58 -3.66
N ASP A 428 34.07 -25.52 -4.37
CA ASP A 428 35.09 -25.58 -5.41
C ASP A 428 36.49 -25.36 -4.84
N THR A 429 37.38 -26.31 -5.15
CA THR A 429 38.82 -26.21 -4.93
C THR A 429 39.46 -25.67 -6.20
N SER A 430 40.31 -24.65 -6.04
CA SER A 430 40.96 -23.88 -7.09
C SER A 430 42.02 -24.66 -7.89
N ALA A 431 42.11 -24.46 -9.22
CA ALA A 431 43.34 -24.05 -9.93
C ALA A 431 43.14 -23.85 -11.46
N PRO A 432 43.90 -22.95 -12.13
CA PRO A 432 43.62 -22.49 -13.50
C PRO A 432 44.59 -23.04 -14.56
N THR A 433 44.19 -23.11 -15.84
CA THR A 433 45.10 -23.07 -17.02
C THR A 433 44.34 -22.60 -18.28
N PRO A 434 44.95 -21.82 -19.21
CA PRO A 434 44.22 -21.08 -20.25
C PRO A 434 44.28 -21.70 -21.66
N GLY A 435 43.23 -21.41 -22.45
CA GLY A 435 43.31 -21.32 -23.92
C GLY A 435 42.41 -22.27 -24.71
N ALA A 436 41.38 -21.71 -25.36
CA ALA A 436 41.03 -21.99 -26.77
C ALA A 436 39.76 -21.22 -27.19
N THR A 437 39.87 -20.49 -28.29
CA THR A 437 38.84 -19.71 -28.98
C THR A 437 37.96 -20.61 -29.85
N VAL A 438 36.63 -20.55 -29.72
CA VAL A 438 35.67 -20.89 -30.81
C VAL A 438 34.41 -20.00 -30.68
N ALA A 439 33.88 -19.59 -31.83
CA ALA A 439 32.84 -18.59 -32.02
C ALA A 439 31.39 -19.12 -32.09
N GLN A 440 30.45 -18.24 -31.71
CA GLN A 440 29.05 -18.05 -32.15
C GLN A 440 27.99 -19.16 -32.00
N THR A 441 26.96 -18.90 -31.18
CA THR A 441 25.59 -18.48 -31.61
C THR A 441 24.83 -17.85 -30.43
N PRO A 442 23.93 -16.85 -30.65
CA PRO A 442 23.27 -16.11 -29.58
C PRO A 442 21.97 -16.82 -29.15
N SER A 443 21.90 -17.21 -27.88
CA SER A 443 20.64 -17.59 -27.24
C SER A 443 19.94 -16.33 -26.76
N GLU A 444 18.67 -16.22 -27.13
CA GLU A 444 17.74 -15.14 -26.87
C GLU A 444 17.74 -14.73 -25.39
N GLY A 445 18.23 -13.53 -25.12
CA GLY A 445 18.12 -12.90 -23.81
C GLY A 445 16.67 -12.50 -23.54
N SER A 446 15.96 -13.35 -22.82
CA SER A 446 14.70 -13.02 -22.18
C SER A 446 14.90 -11.78 -21.30
N SER A 447 14.36 -10.63 -21.72
CA SER A 447 14.39 -9.40 -20.93
C SER A 447 13.43 -9.57 -19.75
N ASP A 448 14.02 -9.91 -18.61
CA ASP A 448 13.41 -10.02 -17.30
C ASP A 448 12.67 -8.73 -16.93
N THR A 449 11.33 -8.77 -16.99
CA THR A 449 10.47 -7.67 -16.54
C THR A 449 10.35 -7.77 -15.04
N THR A 450 11.19 -7.01 -14.33
CA THR A 450 11.04 -6.78 -12.89
C THR A 450 9.64 -6.23 -12.62
N ARG A 451 8.77 -7.05 -12.01
CA ARG A 451 7.42 -6.64 -11.59
C ARG A 451 7.55 -5.57 -10.51
N ASP A 452 6.86 -4.44 -10.70
CA ASP A 452 6.73 -3.42 -9.66
C ASP A 452 5.90 -4.00 -8.49
N PRO A 453 6.42 -4.01 -7.25
CA PRO A 453 5.73 -4.55 -6.07
C PRO A 453 4.37 -3.89 -5.82
N LEU A 454 4.20 -2.60 -6.13
CA LEU A 454 2.91 -1.92 -5.95
C LEU A 454 1.94 -2.26 -7.09
N ALA A 455 2.43 -2.40 -8.32
CA ALA A 455 1.61 -2.85 -9.43
C ALA A 455 0.89 -4.15 -9.09
N ALA A 456 1.50 -5.14 -8.41
CA ALA A 456 0.83 -6.39 -8.04
C ALA A 456 -0.36 -6.24 -7.07
N LEU A 457 -0.31 -5.28 -6.15
CA LEU A 457 -1.42 -4.93 -5.24
C LEU A 457 -2.62 -4.34 -6.00
N PHE A 458 -2.32 -3.61 -7.06
CA PHE A 458 -3.25 -2.85 -7.89
C PHE A 458 -3.46 -3.48 -9.27
N SER A 459 -2.88 -4.67 -9.51
CA SER A 459 -2.72 -5.18 -10.86
C SER A 459 -4.05 -5.67 -11.40
N PRO A 460 -4.35 -5.30 -12.65
CA PRO A 460 -5.38 -5.96 -13.43
C PRO A 460 -4.95 -7.41 -13.71
N THR A 461 -5.87 -8.36 -13.56
CA THR A 461 -5.79 -9.56 -14.42
C THR A 461 -6.10 -9.07 -15.83
N GLU A 462 -5.22 -9.43 -16.77
CA GLU A 462 -5.12 -8.96 -18.15
C GLU A 462 -6.38 -8.32 -18.77
N PRO A 463 -6.36 -7.03 -19.13
CA PRO A 463 -7.03 -6.59 -20.33
C PRO A 463 -6.19 -7.09 -21.52
N THR A 464 -6.87 -7.63 -22.53
CA THR A 464 -6.31 -8.07 -23.82
C THR A 464 -5.09 -7.26 -24.26
N THR A 465 -4.01 -7.96 -24.60
CA THR A 465 -2.71 -7.48 -25.12
C THR A 465 -2.78 -6.10 -25.81
N PRO A 466 -2.11 -5.06 -25.27
CA PRO A 466 -1.92 -3.82 -26.00
C PRO A 466 -0.94 -4.07 -27.15
N THR A 467 -1.40 -3.84 -28.37
CA THR A 467 -0.65 -3.93 -29.63
C THR A 467 0.32 -2.75 -29.83
N ALA A 468 0.92 -2.24 -28.74
CA ALA A 468 1.88 -1.14 -28.82
C ALA A 468 3.19 -1.65 -29.43
N ARG A 469 3.77 -0.86 -30.35
CA ARG A 469 4.99 -1.23 -31.06
C ARG A 469 6.21 -0.58 -30.38
N PRO A 470 7.40 -1.21 -30.39
CA PRO A 470 8.63 -0.60 -29.90
C PRO A 470 8.92 0.73 -30.61
N LEU A 471 9.45 1.71 -29.87
CA LEU A 471 9.77 3.03 -30.39
C LEU A 471 11.26 3.32 -30.15
N ARG A 472 11.92 3.88 -31.15
CA ARG A 472 13.30 4.36 -31.04
C ARG A 472 13.31 5.88 -31.01
N LEU A 473 13.79 6.45 -29.91
CA LEU A 473 14.05 7.88 -29.80
C LEU A 473 15.54 8.17 -30.02
N THR A 474 15.86 9.22 -30.74
CA THR A 474 17.22 9.72 -30.93
C THR A 474 17.29 11.19 -30.55
N VAL A 475 18.48 11.61 -30.10
CA VAL A 475 18.88 13.02 -29.92
C VAL A 475 20.09 13.27 -30.81
N GLU A 476 20.12 14.42 -31.47
CA GLU A 476 21.23 14.86 -32.31
C GLU A 476 22.19 15.69 -31.45
N GLY A 477 23.49 15.38 -31.53
CA GLY A 477 24.50 15.93 -30.63
C GLY A 477 24.82 14.98 -29.47
N ARG A 478 26.03 15.07 -28.95
CA ARG A 478 26.53 14.20 -27.86
C ARG A 478 27.04 14.98 -26.65
N GLU A 479 27.37 16.25 -26.82
CA GLU A 479 27.88 17.15 -25.79
C GLU A 479 27.27 18.53 -26.00
N PHE A 480 26.86 19.16 -24.90
CA PHE A 480 26.22 20.47 -24.92
C PHE A 480 26.81 21.34 -23.81
N GLU A 481 27.31 22.51 -24.18
CA GLU A 481 27.71 23.53 -23.22
C GLU A 481 26.70 24.68 -23.23
N VAL A 482 26.13 24.97 -22.08
CA VAL A 482 25.12 26.03 -21.94
C VAL A 482 25.25 26.70 -20.59
N LEU A 483 25.18 28.03 -20.59
CA LEU A 483 25.21 28.82 -19.37
C LEU A 483 23.84 28.78 -18.71
N ARG A 484 23.84 28.79 -17.37
CA ARG A 484 22.62 28.96 -16.58
C ARG A 484 21.86 30.21 -17.01
N GLY A 485 20.54 30.10 -17.12
CA GLY A 485 19.67 31.16 -17.63
C GLY A 485 19.69 31.34 -19.15
N ARG A 486 20.41 30.49 -19.90
CA ARG A 486 20.37 30.45 -21.38
C ARG A 486 19.55 29.25 -21.86
N GLN A 487 19.19 29.30 -23.14
CA GLN A 487 18.47 28.23 -23.81
C GLN A 487 19.46 27.21 -24.40
N LEU A 488 19.07 25.94 -24.30
CA LEU A 488 19.70 24.79 -24.93
C LEU A 488 18.80 24.33 -26.09
N GLU A 489 19.36 24.31 -27.30
CA GLU A 489 18.67 23.84 -28.50
C GLU A 489 18.97 22.36 -28.74
N LEU A 490 17.91 21.57 -28.92
CA LEU A 490 17.98 20.13 -29.11
C LEU A 490 17.08 19.70 -30.26
N SER A 491 17.54 18.72 -31.04
CA SER A 491 16.75 18.08 -32.09
C SER A 491 16.94 16.56 -32.05
N GLY A 492 16.02 15.84 -32.68
CA GLY A 492 16.09 14.39 -32.78
C GLY A 492 14.90 13.78 -33.50
N ARG A 493 14.79 12.44 -33.45
CA ARG A 493 13.72 11.69 -34.13
C ARG A 493 13.12 10.61 -33.26
N ALA A 494 11.82 10.36 -33.45
CA ALA A 494 11.13 9.18 -32.97
C ALA A 494 10.77 8.30 -34.17
N LEU A 495 11.25 7.06 -34.18
CA LEU A 495 11.11 6.10 -35.27
C LEU A 495 10.42 4.83 -34.75
N ASP A 496 9.51 4.27 -35.53
CA ASP A 496 8.94 2.95 -35.27
C ASP A 496 9.92 1.81 -35.66
N PRO A 497 9.58 0.54 -35.47
CA PRO A 497 10.45 -0.59 -35.82
C PRO A 497 10.77 -0.70 -37.31
N ASP A 498 9.90 -0.14 -38.18
CA ASP A 498 10.08 -0.14 -39.63
C ASP A 498 10.91 1.08 -40.10
N GLY A 499 11.32 1.95 -39.17
CA GLY A 499 12.08 3.16 -39.45
C GLY A 499 11.20 4.34 -39.90
N ALA A 500 9.88 4.24 -39.82
CA ALA A 500 8.95 5.32 -40.11
C ALA A 500 8.88 6.30 -38.94
N GLY A 501 8.81 7.60 -39.24
CA GLY A 501 8.77 8.64 -38.23
C GLY A 501 7.41 8.76 -37.55
N VAL A 502 7.39 8.79 -36.21
CA VAL A 502 6.17 8.80 -35.40
C VAL A 502 5.86 10.22 -34.90
N ALA A 503 4.77 10.80 -35.40
CA ALA A 503 4.29 12.13 -35.02
C ALA A 503 3.39 12.12 -33.77
N GLY A 504 3.24 13.27 -33.11
CA GLY A 504 2.30 13.47 -32.00
C GLY A 504 2.75 12.91 -30.65
N LEU A 505 3.99 12.46 -30.53
CA LEU A 505 4.53 11.95 -29.27
C LEU A 505 5.09 13.08 -28.41
N ARG A 506 4.72 13.11 -27.14
CA ARG A 506 5.33 13.97 -26.13
C ARG A 506 6.79 13.56 -25.93
N VAL A 507 7.71 14.53 -25.97
CA VAL A 507 9.14 14.35 -25.73
C VAL A 507 9.57 15.27 -24.60
N GLU A 508 10.16 14.69 -23.56
CA GLU A 508 10.64 15.37 -22.36
C GLU A 508 12.16 15.45 -22.39
N VAL A 509 12.70 16.62 -22.06
CA VAL A 509 14.14 16.85 -21.93
C VAL A 509 14.48 17.02 -20.46
N VAL A 510 15.34 16.16 -19.92
CA VAL A 510 15.69 16.09 -18.50
C VAL A 510 17.19 16.22 -18.33
N ALA A 511 17.63 17.06 -17.38
CA ALA A 511 19.00 17.03 -16.86
C ALA A 511 19.07 16.11 -15.65
N ARG A 512 19.96 15.11 -15.69
CA ARG A 512 20.17 14.14 -14.62
C ARG A 512 21.55 14.33 -13.99
N GLY A 513 21.56 14.85 -12.76
CA GLY A 513 22.74 14.89 -11.87
C GLY A 513 22.45 14.11 -10.59
N ALA A 514 22.75 14.67 -9.41
CA ALA A 514 22.31 14.10 -8.12
C ALA A 514 20.77 14.10 -7.95
N ILE A 515 20.10 15.01 -8.63
CA ILE A 515 18.64 15.09 -8.76
C ILE A 515 18.27 15.19 -10.24
N GLU A 516 17.12 14.64 -10.62
CA GLU A 516 16.57 14.80 -11.96
C GLU A 516 15.76 16.09 -12.06
N ARG A 517 15.91 16.82 -13.17
CA ARG A 517 15.15 18.05 -13.41
C ARG A 517 14.67 18.14 -14.85
N LEU A 518 13.36 18.31 -15.03
CA LEU A 518 12.74 18.56 -16.32
C LEU A 518 13.11 19.96 -16.81
N LEU A 519 13.75 20.05 -17.99
CA LEU A 519 14.14 21.30 -18.63
C LEU A 519 13.06 21.82 -19.59
N GLY A 520 12.29 20.91 -20.19
CA GLY A 520 11.17 21.27 -21.07
C GLY A 520 10.52 20.07 -21.74
N VAL A 521 9.43 20.35 -22.44
CA VAL A 521 8.62 19.35 -23.15
C VAL A 521 8.34 19.87 -24.57
N THR A 522 8.45 18.99 -25.55
CA THR A 522 8.08 19.23 -26.94
C THR A 522 7.25 18.06 -27.48
N VAL A 523 6.86 18.12 -28.76
CA VAL A 523 6.09 17.08 -29.43
C VAL A 523 6.75 16.73 -30.77
N THR A 524 6.76 15.45 -31.15
CA THR A 524 7.23 15.03 -32.47
C THR A 524 6.30 15.53 -33.57
N ARG A 525 6.88 16.12 -34.63
CA ARG A 525 6.18 16.60 -35.82
C ARG A 525 5.95 15.47 -36.81
N GLU A 526 5.31 15.81 -37.93
CA GLU A 526 5.20 14.92 -39.08
C GLU A 526 6.58 14.38 -39.50
N GLY A 527 6.67 13.07 -39.75
CA GLY A 527 7.94 12.38 -39.99
C GLY A 527 8.79 12.13 -38.74
N GLY A 528 8.25 12.30 -37.52
CA GLY A 528 8.89 11.90 -36.27
C GLY A 528 9.97 12.83 -35.74
N ASN A 529 10.25 13.93 -36.43
CA ASN A 529 11.27 14.90 -36.01
C ASN A 529 10.77 15.74 -34.83
N TRP A 530 11.60 15.97 -33.83
CA TRP A 530 11.31 16.89 -32.74
C TRP A 530 12.43 17.92 -32.60
N GLN A 531 12.07 19.10 -32.10
CA GLN A 531 13.00 20.16 -31.76
C GLN A 531 12.52 20.82 -30.47
N ALA A 532 13.44 21.13 -29.57
CA ALA A 532 13.16 21.78 -28.30
C ALA A 532 14.19 22.87 -28.03
N SER A 533 13.70 24.05 -27.64
CA SER A 533 14.50 25.11 -27.02
C SER A 533 14.15 25.13 -25.54
N VAL A 534 15.05 24.63 -24.68
CA VAL A 534 14.78 24.47 -23.25
C VAL A 534 15.66 25.41 -22.43
N GLY A 535 15.06 26.12 -21.47
CA GLY A 535 15.83 26.99 -20.57
C GLY A 535 16.58 26.18 -19.53
N VAL A 536 17.86 26.48 -19.32
CA VAL A 536 18.61 25.92 -18.18
C VAL A 536 18.35 26.79 -16.95
N PRO A 537 17.72 26.27 -15.89
CA PRO A 537 17.34 27.10 -14.74
C PRO A 537 18.55 27.76 -14.07
N PRO A 538 18.48 29.05 -13.68
CA PRO A 538 19.58 29.75 -13.03
C PRO A 538 20.03 29.10 -11.71
N GLU A 539 19.13 28.40 -11.03
CA GLU A 539 19.32 27.68 -9.78
C GLU A 539 19.88 26.26 -9.94
N LEU A 540 20.02 25.75 -11.18
CA LEU A 540 20.68 24.46 -11.40
C LEU A 540 22.14 24.58 -10.96
N PRO A 541 22.67 23.66 -10.11
CA PRO A 541 24.09 23.68 -9.75
C PRO A 541 25.00 23.60 -10.99
N VAL A 542 26.19 24.17 -10.92
CA VAL A 542 27.17 24.06 -12.01
C VAL A 542 27.85 22.70 -11.91
N GLY A 543 27.91 21.97 -13.03
CA GLY A 543 28.55 20.67 -13.11
C GLY A 543 28.14 19.91 -14.37
N ASP A 544 28.61 18.67 -14.48
CA ASP A 544 28.26 17.78 -15.58
C ASP A 544 26.92 17.09 -15.32
N TYR A 545 26.04 17.09 -16.33
CA TYR A 545 24.72 16.47 -16.29
C TYR A 545 24.58 15.49 -17.44
N ALA A 546 23.96 14.33 -17.18
CA ALA A 546 23.48 13.48 -18.25
C ALA A 546 22.18 14.09 -18.80
N LEU A 547 22.19 14.48 -20.08
CA LEU A 547 20.98 14.88 -20.78
C LEU A 547 20.19 13.62 -21.14
N VAL A 548 18.94 13.54 -20.70
CA VAL A 548 18.06 12.40 -20.97
C VAL A 548 16.84 12.93 -21.70
N VAL A 549 16.64 12.47 -22.93
CA VAL A 549 15.44 12.75 -23.70
C VAL A 549 14.55 11.53 -23.65
N ARG A 550 13.29 11.65 -23.25
CA ARG A 550 12.37 10.51 -23.15
C ARG A 550 10.99 10.84 -23.66
N THR A 551 10.27 9.80 -24.07
CA THR A 551 8.85 9.88 -24.39
C THR A 551 8.10 8.81 -23.58
N PRO A 552 6.95 9.14 -22.97
CA PRO A 552 6.11 8.15 -22.30
C PRO A 552 5.40 7.21 -23.29
N GLY A 553 5.58 7.38 -24.60
CA GLY A 553 4.90 6.59 -25.62
C GLY A 553 3.47 7.06 -25.87
N SER A 554 2.65 6.16 -26.39
CA SER A 554 1.23 6.33 -26.66
C SER A 554 0.53 4.97 -26.61
N ASP A 555 -0.79 4.95 -26.83
CA ASP A 555 -1.56 3.73 -27.08
C ASP A 555 -0.97 2.81 -28.16
N ARG A 556 -0.25 3.38 -29.15
CA ARG A 556 0.33 2.67 -30.28
C ARG A 556 1.83 2.38 -30.16
N PHE A 557 2.54 3.03 -29.23
CA PHE A 557 3.99 2.97 -29.15
C PHE A 557 4.50 2.93 -27.72
N PHE A 558 5.43 2.03 -27.43
CA PHE A 558 6.06 1.94 -26.11
C PHE A 558 6.84 3.22 -25.75
N PRO A 559 7.05 3.50 -24.45
CA PRO A 559 7.99 4.53 -24.00
C PRO A 559 9.40 4.31 -24.58
N ALA A 560 10.12 5.40 -24.85
CA ALA A 560 11.49 5.34 -25.36
C ALA A 560 12.37 6.43 -24.73
N THR A 561 13.67 6.16 -24.61
CA THR A 561 14.65 7.09 -24.03
C THR A 561 15.91 7.16 -24.90
N ALA A 562 16.44 8.36 -25.08
CA ALA A 562 17.74 8.67 -25.66
C ALA A 562 18.61 9.41 -24.62
N ARG A 563 19.93 9.25 -24.72
CA ARG A 563 20.92 9.90 -23.86
C ARG A 563 22.01 10.50 -24.73
#